data_AF-A0A7N2LZE3-F1
#
_entry.id   AF-A0A7N2LZE3-F1
#
_cell.length_a   1.000
_cell.length_b   1.000
_cell.length_c   1.000
_cell.angle_alpha   90.00
_cell.angle_beta   90.00
_cell.angle_gamma   90.00
#
_symmetry.space_group_name_H-M   'P 1'
#
loop_
_entity.id
_entity.type
_entity.pdbx_description
1 polymer ?
#
loop_
_entity_poly.entity_id
_entity_poly.type
_entity_poly.pdbx_seq_one_letter_code
_entity_poly.pdbx_strand_id
1 'polypeptide(L)'
;MHIIRLNHWLTLQIWAIFDKVSYLESCHVCLDDWNKNDFGHVGQQIARLQKSLEWLELQPTSPSIITEIQKTRVELNCWLDKDNAMLLQRSRINWFQDGDRNTRYFHSKASA
;
A
#
# COMPACT_ATOMS: atom_id res chain seq x y z
N MET A 1 -10.29 43.49 -28.46
CA MET A 1 -9.21 43.27 -27.48
C MET A 1 -9.61 42.38 -26.29
N HIS A 2 -10.86 42.40 -25.80
CA HIS A 2 -11.33 41.52 -24.71
C HIS A 2 -11.41 40.01 -25.07
N ILE A 3 -11.80 39.65 -26.30
CA ILE A 3 -11.95 38.24 -26.74
C ILE A 3 -10.60 37.49 -26.77
N ILE A 4 -9.51 38.18 -27.10
CA ILE A 4 -8.15 37.59 -27.13
C ILE A 4 -7.65 37.29 -25.70
N ARG A 5 -7.97 38.15 -24.73
CA ARG A 5 -7.63 37.96 -23.32
C ARG A 5 -8.38 36.78 -22.68
N LEU A 6 -9.65 36.58 -23.03
CA LEU A 6 -10.45 35.43 -22.57
C LEU A 6 -9.94 34.11 -23.13
N ASN A 7 -9.57 34.05 -24.41
CA ASN A 7 -8.95 32.86 -25.01
C ASN A 7 -7.60 32.53 -24.36
N HIS A 8 -6.76 33.54 -24.11
CA HIS A 8 -5.49 33.34 -23.41
C HIS A 8 -5.69 32.81 -21.98
N TRP A 9 -6.69 33.31 -21.25
CA TRP A 9 -7.03 32.83 -19.91
C TRP A 9 -7.53 31.39 -19.90
N LEU A 10 -8.38 31.03 -20.86
CA LEU A 10 -8.86 29.66 -21.04
C LEU A 10 -7.72 28.70 -21.40
N THR A 11 -6.78 29.11 -22.26
CA THR A 11 -5.60 28.29 -22.59
C THR A 11 -4.69 28.08 -21.38
N LEU A 12 -4.50 29.11 -20.54
CA LEU A 12 -3.70 28.97 -19.31
C LEU A 12 -4.39 28.03 -18.29
N GLN A 13 -5.71 28.08 -18.17
CA GLN A 13 -6.45 27.12 -17.34
C GLN A 13 -6.32 25.69 -17.84
N ILE A 14 -6.40 25.47 -19.16
CA ILE A 14 -6.24 24.14 -19.76
C ILE A 14 -4.83 23.59 -19.52
N TRP A 15 -3.78 24.40 -19.71
CA TRP A 15 -2.40 24.01 -19.41
C TRP A 15 -2.18 23.68 -17.94
N ALA A 16 -2.73 24.48 -17.02
CA ALA A 16 -2.61 24.20 -15.59
C ALA A 16 -3.32 22.88 -15.17
N ILE A 17 -4.41 22.51 -15.84
CA ILE A 17 -5.08 21.22 -15.63
C ILE A 17 -4.20 20.10 -16.19
N PHE A 18 -3.63 20.26 -17.39
CA PHE A 18 -2.74 19.27 -18.00
C PHE A 18 -1.52 19.00 -17.13
N ASP A 19 -0.84 20.05 -16.63
CA ASP A 19 0.32 19.92 -15.74
C ASP A 19 -0.03 19.16 -14.45
N LYS A 20 -1.20 19.43 -13.87
CA LYS A 20 -1.68 18.69 -12.69
C LYS A 20 -1.95 17.22 -13.01
N VAL A 21 -2.55 16.92 -14.16
CA VAL A 21 -2.82 15.54 -14.58
C VAL A 21 -1.51 14.79 -14.79
N SER A 22 -0.53 15.36 -15.50
CA SER A 22 0.79 14.75 -15.70
C SER A 22 1.55 14.53 -14.39
N TYR A 23 1.43 15.45 -13.42
CA TYR A 23 2.00 15.25 -12.10
C TYR A 23 1.36 14.06 -11.37
N LEU A 24 0.02 13.96 -11.40
CA LEU A 24 -0.70 12.84 -10.79
C LEU A 24 -0.37 11.50 -11.45
N GLU A 25 -0.23 11.46 -12.77
CA GLU A 25 0.20 10.25 -13.49
C GLU A 25 1.61 9.82 -13.07
N SER A 26 2.53 10.78 -12.95
CA SER A 26 3.89 10.50 -12.48
C SER A 26 3.88 9.94 -11.05
N CYS A 27 3.10 10.55 -10.14
CA CYS A 27 2.92 10.04 -8.79
C CYS A 27 2.31 8.64 -8.78
N HIS A 28 1.31 8.37 -9.62
CA HIS A 28 0.69 7.06 -9.73
C HIS A 28 1.71 5.99 -10.16
N VAL A 29 2.55 6.28 -11.15
CA VAL A 29 3.61 5.34 -11.58
C VAL A 29 4.60 5.07 -10.45
N CYS A 30 5.07 6.09 -9.74
CA CYS A 30 5.97 5.91 -8.61
C CYS A 30 5.34 5.10 -7.47
N LEU A 31 4.04 5.33 -7.19
CA LEU A 31 3.30 4.59 -6.17
C LEU A 31 3.05 3.14 -6.58
N ASP A 32 2.79 2.87 -7.86
CA ASP A 32 2.61 1.51 -8.37
C ASP A 32 3.91 0.71 -8.32
N ASP A 33 5.04 1.33 -8.68
CA ASP A 33 6.35 0.72 -8.55
C ASP A 33 6.71 0.45 -7.09
N TRP A 34 6.49 1.43 -6.20
CA TRP A 34 6.66 1.22 -4.75
C TRP A 34 5.75 0.11 -4.23
N ASN A 35 4.50 0.05 -4.68
CA ASN A 35 3.56 -0.99 -4.29
C ASN A 35 4.05 -2.39 -4.70
N LYS A 36 4.59 -2.53 -5.91
CA LYS A 36 5.16 -3.81 -6.38
C LYS A 36 6.41 -4.20 -5.60
N ASN A 37 7.31 -3.24 -5.37
CA ASN A 37 8.61 -3.49 -4.77
C ASN A 37 8.55 -3.69 -3.26
N ASP A 38 7.62 -3.04 -2.57
CA ASP A 38 7.46 -3.14 -1.12
C ASP A 38 6.34 -4.12 -0.73
N PHE A 39 5.10 -3.90 -1.20
CA PHE A 39 3.92 -4.70 -0.81
C PHE A 39 3.90 -6.04 -1.51
N GLY A 40 4.23 -6.07 -2.80
CA GLY A 40 4.26 -7.31 -3.59
C GLY A 40 5.28 -8.33 -3.08
N HIS A 41 6.32 -7.85 -2.37
CA HIS A 41 7.39 -8.68 -1.86
C HIS A 41 7.13 -9.22 -0.45
N VAL A 42 6.26 -8.62 0.36
CA VAL A 42 6.02 -9.06 1.76
C VAL A 42 5.71 -10.56 1.83
N GLY A 43 4.72 -11.03 1.06
CA GLY A 43 4.36 -12.45 1.02
C GLY A 43 5.50 -13.35 0.52
N GLN A 44 6.27 -12.89 -0.46
CA GLN A 44 7.43 -13.63 -0.98
C GLN A 44 8.56 -13.74 0.06
N GLN A 45 8.80 -12.67 0.83
CA GLN A 45 9.81 -12.66 1.89
C GLN A 45 9.40 -13.56 3.04
N ILE A 46 8.13 -13.54 3.44
CA ILE A 46 7.58 -14.47 4.44
C ILE A 46 7.81 -15.93 3.99
N ALA A 47 7.41 -16.27 2.76
CA ALA A 47 7.57 -17.63 2.23
C ALA A 47 9.05 -18.05 2.13
N ARG A 48 9.94 -17.14 1.70
CA ARG A 48 11.39 -17.38 1.65
C ARG A 48 11.96 -17.67 3.03
N LEU A 49 11.59 -16.87 4.04
CA LEU A 49 12.08 -17.02 5.40
C LEU A 49 11.52 -18.27 6.08
N GLN A 50 10.26 -18.61 5.85
CA GLN A 50 9.67 -19.86 6.32
C GLN A 50 10.42 -21.07 5.74
N LYS A 51 10.68 -21.09 4.43
CA LYS A 51 11.46 -22.16 3.80
C LYS A 51 12.90 -22.24 4.32
N SER A 52 13.52 -21.08 4.57
CA SER A 52 14.86 -21.02 5.16
C SER A 52 14.85 -21.58 6.59
N LEU A 53 13.81 -21.26 7.37
CA LEU A 53 13.64 -21.75 8.73
C LEU A 53 13.44 -23.26 8.76
N GLU A 54 12.57 -23.80 7.90
CA GLU A 54 12.38 -25.25 7.73
C GLU A 54 13.70 -25.95 7.40
N TRP A 55 14.48 -25.40 6.46
CA TRP A 55 15.76 -25.98 6.09
C TRP A 55 16.78 -25.95 7.25
N LEU A 56 16.82 -24.85 8.02
CA LEU A 56 17.70 -24.71 9.18
C LEU A 56 17.32 -25.66 10.32
N GLU A 57 16.04 -25.90 10.55
CA GLU A 57 15.53 -26.81 11.58
C GLU A 57 15.88 -28.28 11.27
N LEU A 58 16.14 -28.62 10.01
CA LEU A 58 16.63 -29.94 9.59
C LEU A 58 18.15 -30.12 9.76
N GLN A 59 18.90 -29.05 10.00
CA GLN A 59 20.36 -29.13 10.16
C GLN A 59 20.75 -29.69 11.54
N PRO A 60 21.91 -30.36 11.66
CA PRO A 60 22.44 -30.78 12.95
C PRO A 60 22.56 -29.60 13.92
N THR A 61 22.10 -29.80 15.15
CA THR A 61 22.13 -28.77 16.18
C THR A 61 23.57 -28.34 16.46
N SER A 62 23.87 -27.09 16.15
CA SER A 62 25.14 -26.44 16.47
C SER A 62 24.87 -25.00 16.91
N PRO A 63 25.78 -24.37 17.68
CA PRO A 63 25.59 -22.99 18.13
C PRO A 63 25.37 -21.99 16.99
N SER A 64 26.01 -22.22 15.83
CA SER A 64 25.81 -21.40 14.63
C SER A 64 24.42 -21.57 14.04
N ILE A 65 23.93 -22.80 13.90
CA ILE A 65 22.56 -23.09 13.41
C ILE A 65 21.51 -22.50 14.35
N ILE A 66 21.67 -22.63 15.67
CA ILE A 66 20.74 -22.04 16.64
C ILE A 66 20.68 -20.51 16.47
N THR A 67 21.84 -19.88 16.30
CA THR A 67 21.93 -18.43 16.09
C THR A 67 21.23 -18.02 14.79
N GLU A 68 21.40 -18.80 13.71
CA GLU A 68 20.79 -18.50 12.42
C GLU A 68 19.27 -18.70 12.43
N ILE A 69 18.78 -19.73 13.12
CA ILE A 69 17.34 -19.94 13.39
C ILE A 69 16.75 -18.74 14.12
N GLN A 70 17.42 -18.26 15.17
CA GLN A 70 16.95 -17.10 15.94
C GLN A 70 16.87 -15.85 15.06
N LYS A 71 17.92 -15.56 14.28
CA LYS A 71 17.92 -14.43 13.34
C LYS A 71 16.79 -14.54 12.32
N THR A 72 16.62 -15.71 11.71
CA THR A 72 15.58 -15.98 10.70
C THR A 72 14.18 -15.78 11.30
N ARG A 73 13.95 -16.22 12.54
CA ARG A 73 12.67 -16.00 13.26
C ARG A 73 12.40 -14.52 13.54
N VAL A 74 13.42 -13.77 13.97
CA VAL A 74 13.29 -12.31 14.19
C VAL A 74 12.95 -11.60 12.89
N GLU A 75 13.64 -11.93 11.80
CA GLU A 75 13.36 -11.35 10.49
C GLU A 75 11.93 -11.73 10.00
N LEU A 76 11.55 -12.99 10.14
CA LEU A 76 10.21 -13.47 9.78
C LEU A 76 9.11 -12.72 10.54
N ASN A 77 9.28 -12.53 11.85
CA ASN A 77 8.31 -11.76 12.65
C ASN A 77 8.20 -10.31 12.17
N CYS A 78 9.30 -9.66 11.82
CA CYS A 78 9.28 -8.31 11.25
C CYS A 78 8.46 -8.23 9.95
N TRP A 79 8.58 -9.24 9.09
CA TRP A 79 7.79 -9.31 7.86
C TRP A 79 6.30 -9.62 8.11
N LEU A 80 5.99 -10.49 9.06
CA LEU A 80 4.61 -10.76 9.47
C LEU A 80 3.94 -9.53 10.09
N ASP A 81 4.67 -8.73 10.87
CA ASP A 81 4.15 -7.48 11.42
C ASP A 81 3.82 -6.47 10.32
N LYS A 82 4.64 -6.40 9.26
CA LYS A 82 4.33 -5.58 8.08
C LYS A 82 3.06 -6.05 7.37
N ASP A 83 2.92 -7.36 7.14
CA ASP A 83 1.72 -7.92 6.52
C ASP A 83 0.46 -7.62 7.35
N ASN A 84 0.54 -7.82 8.67
CA ASN A 84 -0.54 -7.48 9.59
C ASN A 84 -0.91 -5.99 9.53
N ALA A 85 0.07 -5.09 9.54
CA ALA A 85 -0.19 -3.66 9.42
C ALA A 85 -0.89 -3.32 8.09
N MET A 86 -0.47 -3.94 6.98
CA MET A 86 -1.10 -3.79 5.68
C MET A 86 -2.54 -4.31 5.66
N LEU A 87 -2.79 -5.48 6.24
CA LEU A 87 -4.13 -6.07 6.36
C LEU A 87 -5.05 -5.18 7.21
N LEU A 88 -4.56 -4.63 8.30
CA LEU A 88 -5.30 -3.68 9.14
C LEU A 88 -5.64 -2.40 8.37
N GLN A 89 -4.69 -1.84 7.62
CA GLN A 89 -4.93 -0.65 6.80
C GLN A 89 -5.98 -0.91 5.72
N ARG A 90 -5.90 -2.03 5.01
CA ARG A 90 -6.90 -2.43 4.00
C ARG A 90 -8.27 -2.64 4.62
N SER A 91 -8.35 -3.30 5.77
CA SER A 91 -9.61 -3.52 6.49
C SER A 91 -10.26 -2.20 6.91
N ARG A 92 -9.47 -1.22 7.35
CA ARG A 92 -9.96 0.13 7.66
C ARG A 92 -10.50 0.83 6.42
N ILE A 93 -9.78 0.79 5.30
CA ILE A 93 -10.24 1.39 4.04
C ILE A 93 -11.56 0.76 3.60
N ASN A 94 -11.66 -0.57 3.63
CA ASN A 94 -12.90 -1.29 3.30
C ASN A 94 -14.04 -0.88 4.24
N TRP A 95 -13.78 -0.82 5.55
CA TRP A 95 -14.76 -0.36 6.52
C TRP A 95 -15.26 1.06 6.23
N PHE A 96 -14.37 1.99 5.86
CA PHE A 96 -14.78 3.34 5.48
C PHE A 96 -15.64 3.34 4.21
N GLN A 97 -15.27 2.58 3.19
CA GLN A 97 -16.03 2.48 1.95
C GLN A 97 -17.43 1.87 2.16
N ASP A 98 -17.53 0.84 2.99
CA ASP A 98 -18.80 0.17 3.29
C ASP A 98 -19.64 0.94 4.32
N GLY A 99 -19.02 1.66 5.25
CA GLY A 99 -19.69 2.58 6.16
C GLY A 99 -20.31 3.78 5.43
N ASP A 100 -19.60 4.32 4.42
CA ASP A 100 -20.09 5.41 3.58
C ASP A 100 -21.29 4.97 2.71
N ARG A 101 -21.34 3.69 2.31
CA ARG A 101 -22.54 3.09 1.66
C ARG A 101 -23.76 3.00 2.58
N ASN A 102 -23.59 3.05 3.90
CA ASN A 102 -24.69 2.96 4.87
C ASN A 102 -25.29 4.33 5.24
N THR A 103 -24.74 5.41 4.69
CA THR A 103 -25.21 6.80 4.92
C THR A 103 -26.70 6.96 4.62
N ARG A 104 -27.25 6.31 3.58
CA ARG A 104 -28.69 6.40 3.26
C ARG A 104 -29.59 5.90 4.40
N TYR A 105 -29.20 4.82 5.08
CA TYR A 105 -29.94 4.28 6.22
C TYR A 105 -29.87 5.24 7.42
N PHE A 106 -28.69 5.72 7.76
CA PHE A 106 -28.53 6.67 8.88
C PHE A 106 -29.16 8.03 8.60
N HIS A 107 -29.05 8.58 7.38
CA HIS A 107 -29.73 9.80 6.98
C HIS A 107 -31.25 9.66 7.03
N SER A 108 -31.80 8.52 6.57
CA SER A 108 -33.26 8.29 6.65
C SER A 108 -33.77 8.09 8.08
N LYS A 109 -32.93 7.62 9.01
CA LYS A 109 -33.28 7.51 10.44
C LYS A 109 -33.06 8.79 11.24
N ALA A 110 -32.14 9.66 10.81
CA ALA A 110 -31.87 10.95 11.47
C ALA A 110 -32.80 12.08 10.99
N SER A 111 -33.43 11.92 9.81
CA SER A 111 -34.44 12.85 9.27
C SER A 111 -35.89 12.41 9.54
N ALA A 112 -36.09 11.41 10.41
CA ALA A 112 -37.40 10.92 10.85
C ALA A 112 -37.77 11.47 12.22
#